data_AF-A0A7S1D0A4-F1
#
_entry.id   AF-A0A7S1D0A4-F1
#
_cell.length_a   1.000
_cell.length_b   1.000
_cell.length_c   1.000
_cell.angle_alpha   90.00
_cell.angle_beta   90.00
_cell.angle_gamma   90.00
#
_symmetry.space_group_name_H-M   'P 1'
#
loop_
_entity.id
_entity.type
_entity.pdbx_description
1 polymer ?
#
loop_
_entity_poly.entity_id
_entity_poly.type
_entity_poly.pdbx_seq_one_letter_code
_entity_poly.pdbx_strand_id
1 'polypeptide(L)'
;PTSEQLPVLQQVVANGMRVMRLNFSHATVDEVELRTSNLTRCNGRHSLLEPDELRRGNGTDQSGSLETNVRAVLLDTKGPEIRTGKLANDDSGHETIVLEKDKTITLDTSTQRQEEGSTTEFLYIDYQMLHKSLEPGMKVLLDDGAIVLTVTSIEGE
;
A
#
# COMPACT_ATOMS: atom_id res chain seq x y z
N PRO A 1 2.57 5.00 -9.42
CA PRO A 1 2.20 5.84 -10.58
C PRO A 1 3.05 7.12 -10.73
N THR A 2 2.91 8.10 -9.83
CA THR A 2 3.40 9.47 -10.09
C THR A 2 4.93 9.60 -10.07
N SER A 3 5.63 8.83 -9.24
CA SER A 3 7.08 8.94 -9.03
C SER A 3 7.88 7.71 -9.47
N GLU A 4 7.25 6.71 -10.09
CA GLU A 4 7.92 5.45 -10.45
C GLU A 4 8.62 5.49 -11.80
N GLN A 5 8.20 6.41 -12.68
CA GLN A 5 8.82 6.61 -13.98
C GLN A 5 10.20 7.24 -13.82
N LEU A 6 11.17 6.74 -14.58
CA LEU A 6 12.58 7.10 -14.43
C LEU A 6 12.86 8.62 -14.41
N PRO A 7 12.28 9.46 -15.30
CA PRO A 7 12.58 10.90 -15.29
C PRO A 7 12.16 11.58 -13.99
N VAL A 8 10.99 11.22 -13.45
CA VAL A 8 10.49 11.77 -12.18
C VAL A 8 11.28 11.21 -11.01
N LEU A 9 11.52 9.89 -10.99
CA LEU A 9 12.32 9.25 -9.94
C LEU A 9 13.73 9.84 -9.86
N GLN A 10 14.35 10.14 -11.00
CA GLN A 10 15.65 10.79 -11.07
C GLN A 10 15.63 12.18 -10.43
N GLN A 11 14.57 12.97 -10.63
CA GLN A 11 14.42 14.26 -9.95
C GLN A 11 14.25 14.07 -8.44
N VAL A 12 13.44 13.10 -8.00
CA VAL A 12 13.24 12.79 -6.58
C VAL A 12 14.56 12.37 -5.91
N VAL A 13 15.36 11.55 -6.58
CA VAL A 13 16.72 11.18 -6.13
C VAL A 13 17.63 12.40 -6.05
N ALA A 14 17.65 13.25 -7.08
CA ALA A 14 18.49 14.44 -7.13
C ALA A 14 18.13 15.45 -6.03
N ASN A 15 16.86 15.51 -5.62
CA ASN A 15 16.37 16.31 -4.50
C ASN A 15 16.57 15.66 -3.12
N GLY A 16 17.27 14.51 -3.07
CA GLY A 16 17.81 13.98 -1.82
C GLY A 16 17.14 12.72 -1.28
N MET A 17 16.27 12.04 -2.02
CA MET A 17 15.68 10.77 -1.57
C MET A 17 16.76 9.73 -1.21
N ARG A 18 16.77 9.30 0.06
CA ARG A 18 17.71 8.29 0.61
C ARG A 18 17.11 6.88 0.73
N VAL A 19 15.79 6.82 0.92
CA VAL A 19 15.06 5.58 1.14
C VAL A 19 13.87 5.56 0.18
N MET A 20 13.76 4.51 -0.63
CA MET A 20 12.55 4.25 -1.42
C MET A 20 11.66 3.29 -0.64
N ARG A 21 10.48 3.77 -0.21
CA ARG A 21 9.44 2.91 0.39
C ARG A 21 8.63 2.23 -0.71
N LEU A 22 8.49 0.91 -0.61
CA LEU A 22 7.62 0.10 -1.47
C LEU A 22 6.47 -0.43 -0.63
N ASN A 23 5.25 0.05 -0.90
CA ASN A 23 4.04 -0.36 -0.17
C ASN A 23 3.40 -1.59 -0.82
N PHE A 24 3.45 -2.73 -0.14
CA PHE A 24 2.93 -4.01 -0.64
C PHE A 24 1.42 -4.18 -0.43
N SER A 25 0.73 -3.26 0.26
CA SER A 25 -0.74 -3.29 0.33
C SER A 25 -1.41 -3.07 -1.02
N HIS A 26 -0.69 -2.48 -1.99
CA HIS A 26 -1.23 -2.09 -3.29
C HIS A 26 -0.36 -2.48 -4.49
N ALA A 27 0.95 -2.67 -4.29
CA ALA A 27 1.88 -2.90 -5.39
C ALA A 27 1.77 -4.31 -5.98
N THR A 28 1.78 -4.41 -7.30
CA THR A 28 2.01 -5.67 -8.00
C THR A 28 3.49 -6.01 -8.05
N VAL A 29 3.82 -7.25 -8.38
CA VAL A 29 5.22 -7.69 -8.58
C VAL A 29 5.90 -6.84 -9.67
N ASP A 30 5.24 -6.68 -10.81
CA ASP A 30 5.76 -5.90 -11.95
C ASP A 30 6.03 -4.44 -11.57
N GLU A 31 5.17 -3.83 -10.75
CA GLU A 31 5.40 -2.47 -10.26
C GLU A 31 6.63 -2.39 -9.33
N VAL A 32 6.84 -3.39 -8.48
CA VAL A 32 8.00 -3.46 -7.59
C VAL A 32 9.28 -3.62 -8.42
N GLU A 33 9.28 -4.47 -9.43
CA GLU A 33 10.40 -4.67 -10.35
C GLU A 33 10.73 -3.39 -11.13
N LEU A 34 9.70 -2.70 -11.66
CA LEU A 34 9.87 -1.42 -12.35
C LEU A 34 10.51 -0.37 -11.43
N ARG A 35 10.01 -0.24 -10.20
CA ARG A 35 10.51 0.75 -9.22
C ARG A 35 11.96 0.48 -8.83
N THR A 36 12.29 -0.78 -8.56
CA THR A 36 13.67 -1.17 -8.19
C THR A 36 14.63 -1.02 -9.35
N SER A 37 14.24 -1.43 -10.57
CA SER A 37 15.02 -1.23 -11.80
C SER A 37 15.25 0.26 -12.12
N ASN A 38 14.24 1.11 -11.95
CA ASN A 38 14.42 2.55 -12.16
C ASN A 38 15.31 3.18 -11.07
N LEU A 39 15.19 2.74 -9.81
CA LEU A 39 16.03 3.25 -8.72
C LEU A 39 17.52 2.96 -8.96
N THR A 40 17.87 1.75 -9.43
CA THR A 40 19.27 1.38 -9.72
C THR A 40 19.85 2.22 -10.86
N ARG A 41 19.01 2.67 -11.80
CA ARG A 41 19.39 3.54 -12.93
C ARG A 41 19.52 5.02 -12.55
N CYS A 42 19.00 5.45 -11.40
CA CYS A 42 19.09 6.85 -11.00
C CYS A 42 20.49 7.22 -10.49
N ASN A 43 20.98 8.38 -10.92
CA ASN A 43 22.19 9.02 -10.39
C ASN A 43 21.85 9.90 -9.18
N GLY A 44 22.74 10.01 -8.21
CA GLY A 44 22.50 10.68 -6.92
C GLY A 44 23.80 10.89 -6.17
N ARG A 45 23.76 11.68 -5.09
CA ARG A 45 24.94 12.15 -4.34
C ARG A 45 25.10 11.46 -2.99
N HIS A 46 24.40 10.35 -2.76
CA HIS A 46 24.37 9.68 -1.47
C HIS A 46 25.59 8.78 -1.31
N SER A 47 26.77 9.37 -1.10
CA SER A 47 27.92 8.61 -0.61
C SER A 47 27.72 8.37 0.88
N LEU A 48 27.52 7.12 1.29
CA LEU A 48 27.61 6.71 2.71
C LEU A 48 29.05 6.39 3.13
N LEU A 49 29.98 6.40 2.18
CA LEU A 49 31.38 6.13 2.45
C LEU A 49 32.10 7.48 2.44
N GLU A 50 32.60 7.87 3.61
CA GLU A 50 33.62 8.92 3.66
C GLU A 50 34.74 8.51 2.70
N PRO A 51 35.28 9.43 1.86
CA PRO A 51 36.32 9.11 0.88
C PRO A 51 37.56 8.38 1.46
N ASP A 52 37.77 8.49 2.78
CA ASP A 52 38.90 7.90 3.49
C ASP A 52 38.76 6.39 3.79
N GLU A 53 37.57 5.80 3.76
CA GLU A 53 37.41 4.36 4.04
C GLU A 53 37.62 3.47 2.80
N LEU A 54 37.41 4.00 1.57
CA LEU A 54 37.71 3.27 0.33
C LEU A 54 39.19 3.30 -0.07
N ARG A 55 39.99 4.21 0.49
CA ARG A 55 41.41 4.39 0.14
C ARG A 55 42.38 3.41 0.80
N ARG A 56 41.89 2.48 1.63
CA ARG A 56 42.71 1.45 2.30
C ARG A 56 42.77 0.11 1.55
N GLY A 57 42.43 0.09 0.26
CA GLY A 57 42.74 -1.03 -0.64
C GLY A 57 43.89 -0.65 -1.57
N ASN A 58 45.05 -1.28 -1.39
CA ASN A 58 46.23 -1.10 -2.25
C ASN A 58 45.88 -1.28 -3.74
N GLY A 59 45.92 -0.21 -4.54
CA GLY A 59 45.73 -0.32 -5.99
C GLY A 59 45.86 1.02 -6.71
N THR A 60 46.85 1.10 -7.60
CA THR A 60 47.23 2.25 -8.42
C THR A 60 46.27 2.47 -9.59
N ASP A 61 45.08 3.04 -9.38
CA ASP A 61 44.21 3.47 -10.50
C ASP A 61 43.76 4.92 -10.38
N GLN A 62 44.22 5.75 -11.33
CA GLN A 62 43.77 7.14 -11.55
C GLN A 62 42.48 7.17 -12.39
N SER A 63 41.43 6.51 -11.91
CA SER A 63 40.12 6.45 -12.57
C SER A 63 39.03 6.68 -11.54
N GLY A 64 38.58 7.94 -11.45
CA GLY A 64 37.31 8.40 -10.87
C GLY A 64 36.91 7.79 -9.53
N SER A 65 36.90 8.59 -8.46
CA SER A 65 36.21 8.23 -7.21
C SER A 65 34.81 7.70 -7.54
N LEU A 66 34.61 6.39 -7.44
CA LEU A 66 33.29 5.78 -7.50
C LEU A 66 32.61 6.23 -6.20
N GLU A 67 31.98 7.40 -6.23
CA GLU A 67 31.00 7.78 -5.21
C GLU A 67 29.88 6.73 -5.33
N THR A 68 29.99 5.66 -4.55
CA THR A 68 28.96 4.63 -4.49
C THR A 68 27.70 5.29 -3.95
N ASN A 69 26.72 5.44 -4.82
CA ASN A 69 25.46 6.08 -4.51
C ASN A 69 24.52 5.09 -3.81
N VAL A 70 24.69 4.98 -2.49
CA VAL A 70 23.99 4.01 -1.66
C VAL A 70 22.61 4.56 -1.26
N ARG A 71 21.57 3.78 -1.54
CA ARG A 71 20.18 4.09 -1.18
C ARG A 71 19.53 2.86 -0.60
N ALA A 72 18.70 3.05 0.41
CA ALA A 72 17.95 1.96 1.01
C ALA A 72 16.62 1.76 0.29
N VAL A 73 16.15 0.52 0.30
CA VAL A 73 14.78 0.16 -0.07
C VAL A 73 14.09 -0.34 1.19
N LEU A 74 12.99 0.32 1.55
CA LEU A 74 12.14 -0.09 2.67
C LEU A 74 10.94 -0.83 2.10
N LEU A 75 10.83 -2.11 2.43
CA LEU A 75 9.66 -2.92 2.11
C LEU A 75 8.63 -2.75 3.22
N ASP A 76 7.47 -2.19 2.88
CA ASP A 76 6.35 -2.03 3.78
C ASP A 76 5.30 -3.09 3.50
N THR A 77 5.01 -3.92 4.49
CA THR A 77 4.16 -5.11 4.35
C THR A 77 2.69 -4.74 4.49
N LYS A 78 1.81 -5.55 3.87
CA LYS A 78 0.36 -5.36 3.91
C LYS A 78 -0.22 -5.33 5.34
N GLY A 79 0.37 -6.12 6.24
CA GLY A 79 -0.16 -6.32 7.60
C GLY A 79 -1.52 -7.05 7.62
N PRO A 80 -2.08 -7.29 8.83
CA PRO A 80 -3.40 -7.89 9.01
C PRO A 80 -4.50 -6.82 8.86
N GLU A 81 -4.71 -6.33 7.64
CA GLU A 81 -5.79 -5.39 7.33
C GLU A 81 -7.12 -6.11 7.04
N ILE A 82 -8.22 -5.46 7.40
CA ILE A 82 -9.59 -5.89 7.06
C ILE A 82 -10.06 -4.98 5.92
N ARG A 83 -10.53 -5.57 4.81
CA ARG A 83 -10.99 -4.83 3.63
C ARG A 83 -12.41 -5.19 3.25
N THR A 84 -13.06 -4.22 2.60
CA THR A 84 -14.32 -4.45 1.89
C THR A 84 -14.07 -5.15 0.56
N GLY A 85 -15.05 -5.92 0.08
CA GLY A 85 -15.04 -6.49 -1.25
C GLY A 85 -15.30 -5.47 -2.36
N LYS A 86 -15.29 -5.96 -3.60
CA LYS A 86 -15.72 -5.18 -4.78
C LYS A 86 -17.18 -4.80 -4.67
N LEU A 87 -17.60 -3.74 -5.37
CA LEU A 87 -19.01 -3.41 -5.55
C LEU A 87 -19.66 -4.35 -6.58
N ALA A 88 -20.95 -4.62 -6.41
CA ALA A 88 -21.74 -5.38 -7.35
C ALA A 88 -21.83 -4.62 -8.68
N ASN A 89 -21.61 -5.33 -9.79
CA ASN A 89 -21.59 -4.77 -11.16
C ASN A 89 -20.54 -3.68 -11.41
N ASP A 90 -19.48 -3.60 -10.60
CA ASP A 90 -18.34 -2.72 -10.88
C ASP A 90 -17.26 -3.44 -11.68
N ASP A 91 -17.34 -3.31 -13.00
CA ASP A 91 -16.32 -3.82 -13.93
C ASP A 91 -15.07 -2.93 -13.98
N SER A 92 -15.18 -1.67 -13.53
CA SER A 92 -14.13 -0.65 -13.65
C SER A 92 -13.18 -0.62 -12.45
N GLY A 93 -13.65 -1.03 -11.27
CA GLY A 93 -12.95 -0.86 -9.99
C GLY A 93 -12.97 0.59 -9.48
N HIS A 94 -13.76 1.47 -10.07
CA HIS A 94 -13.82 2.90 -9.78
C HIS A 94 -15.22 3.40 -9.39
N GLU A 95 -16.20 2.51 -9.38
CA GLU A 95 -17.54 2.88 -8.94
C GLU A 95 -17.57 3.16 -7.43
N THR A 96 -18.53 3.96 -7.00
CA THR A 96 -18.73 4.28 -5.60
C THR A 96 -20.20 4.16 -5.24
N ILE A 97 -20.48 3.80 -3.99
CA ILE A 97 -21.84 3.79 -3.44
C ILE A 97 -21.99 4.92 -2.42
N VAL A 98 -23.21 5.46 -2.33
CA VAL A 98 -23.56 6.46 -1.33
C VAL A 98 -24.28 5.77 -0.19
N LEU A 99 -23.68 5.81 1.00
CA LEU A 99 -24.33 5.38 2.22
C LEU A 99 -25.09 6.56 2.81
N GLU A 100 -26.40 6.43 2.94
CA GLU A 100 -27.23 7.46 3.55
C GLU A 100 -27.19 7.33 5.07
N LYS A 101 -27.14 8.48 5.74
CA LYS A 101 -27.18 8.55 7.20
C LYS A 101 -28.43 7.85 7.74
N ASP A 102 -28.28 7.14 8.85
CA ASP A 102 -29.34 6.45 9.58
C ASP A 102 -29.98 5.26 8.82
N LYS A 103 -29.51 4.93 7.60
CA LYS A 103 -29.84 3.65 6.94
C LYS A 103 -28.97 2.53 7.48
N THR A 104 -29.58 1.36 7.67
CA THR A 104 -28.89 0.13 8.07
C THR A 104 -28.21 -0.50 6.86
N ILE A 105 -27.02 -1.04 7.08
CA ILE A 105 -26.27 -1.84 6.13
C ILE A 105 -25.77 -3.10 6.83
N THR A 106 -25.75 -4.22 6.11
CA THR A 106 -25.26 -5.50 6.62
C THR A 106 -23.80 -5.69 6.23
N LEU A 107 -22.95 -5.96 7.21
CA LEU A 107 -21.58 -6.42 6.96
C LEU A 107 -21.62 -7.95 6.89
N ASP A 108 -21.26 -8.52 5.74
CA ASP A 108 -21.42 -9.93 5.44
C ASP A 108 -20.08 -10.53 5.01
N THR A 109 -19.73 -11.67 5.60
CA THR A 109 -18.44 -12.37 5.35
C THR A 109 -18.61 -13.61 4.47
N SER A 110 -19.83 -13.91 4.02
CA SER A 110 -20.14 -15.12 3.23
C SER A 110 -19.50 -15.11 1.84
N THR A 111 -19.15 -16.30 1.36
CA THR A 111 -18.63 -16.48 -0.01
C THR A 111 -19.67 -16.06 -1.07
N GLN A 112 -20.95 -16.27 -0.80
CA GLN A 112 -22.02 -15.82 -1.69
C GLN A 112 -21.96 -14.30 -1.90
N ARG A 113 -21.85 -13.52 -0.80
CA ARG A 113 -21.72 -12.07 -0.90
C ARG A 113 -20.43 -11.65 -1.60
N GLN A 114 -19.33 -12.39 -1.40
CA GLN A 114 -18.07 -12.14 -2.10
C GLN A 114 -18.23 -12.21 -3.63
N GLU A 115 -18.96 -13.20 -4.12
CA GLU A 115 -19.20 -13.43 -5.55
C GLU A 115 -20.17 -12.41 -6.14
N GLU A 116 -21.24 -12.11 -5.42
CA GLU A 116 -22.27 -11.17 -5.88
C GLU A 116 -21.85 -9.69 -5.76
N GLY A 117 -20.81 -9.37 -4.97
CA GLY A 117 -20.27 -8.02 -4.79
C GLY A 117 -21.08 -7.13 -3.83
N SER A 118 -20.53 -6.03 -3.37
CA SER A 118 -21.11 -5.16 -2.33
C SER A 118 -22.11 -4.15 -2.90
N THR A 119 -23.14 -3.80 -2.12
CA THR A 119 -24.21 -2.87 -2.47
C THR A 119 -24.42 -1.84 -1.35
N THR A 120 -25.39 -0.95 -1.50
CA THR A 120 -25.82 -0.03 -0.43
C THR A 120 -26.49 -0.72 0.75
N GLU A 121 -26.87 -2.00 0.61
CA GLU A 121 -27.54 -2.79 1.65
C GLU A 121 -26.62 -3.85 2.26
N PHE A 122 -25.62 -4.34 1.51
CA PHE A 122 -24.69 -5.38 1.96
C PHE A 122 -23.26 -5.06 1.57
N LEU A 123 -22.33 -5.04 2.52
CA LEU A 123 -20.89 -4.93 2.26
C LEU A 123 -20.22 -6.28 2.54
N TYR A 124 -19.51 -6.81 1.55
CA TYR A 124 -18.61 -7.93 1.80
C TYR A 124 -17.42 -7.47 2.63
N ILE A 125 -17.06 -8.21 3.69
CA ILE A 125 -15.85 -8.00 4.49
C ILE A 125 -14.98 -9.26 4.44
N ASP A 126 -13.68 -9.10 4.16
CA ASP A 126 -12.74 -10.23 3.98
C ASP A 126 -12.25 -10.90 5.29
N TYR A 127 -12.81 -10.48 6.43
CA TYR A 127 -12.46 -11.00 7.74
C TYR A 127 -13.54 -11.95 8.29
N GLN A 128 -13.33 -13.25 8.10
CA GLN A 128 -14.32 -14.29 8.43
C GLN A 128 -14.74 -14.36 9.91
N MET A 129 -13.90 -13.86 10.82
CA MET A 129 -14.16 -13.88 12.27
C MET A 129 -14.73 -12.54 12.77
N LEU A 130 -15.25 -11.69 11.87
CA LEU A 130 -15.79 -10.37 12.20
C LEU A 130 -16.87 -10.45 13.29
N HIS A 131 -17.81 -11.39 13.16
CA HIS A 131 -18.91 -11.57 14.11
C HIS A 131 -18.42 -11.95 15.53
N LYS A 132 -17.23 -12.56 15.67
CA LYS A 132 -16.62 -12.88 16.98
C LYS A 132 -15.90 -11.70 17.62
N SER A 133 -15.63 -10.67 16.83
CA SER A 133 -14.82 -9.51 17.22
C SER A 133 -15.67 -8.27 17.49
N LEU A 134 -16.99 -8.38 17.35
CA LEU A 134 -17.93 -7.29 17.48
C LEU A 134 -18.96 -7.59 18.58
N GLU A 135 -19.52 -6.51 19.12
CA GLU A 135 -20.65 -6.52 20.03
C GLU A 135 -21.61 -5.36 19.65
N PRO A 136 -22.93 -5.51 19.87
CA PRO A 136 -23.87 -4.40 19.68
C PRO A 136 -23.42 -3.13 20.44
N GLY A 137 -23.49 -1.99 19.77
CA GLY A 137 -23.00 -0.69 20.25
C GLY A 137 -21.57 -0.36 19.85
N MET A 138 -20.75 -1.33 19.42
CA MET A 138 -19.40 -1.07 18.92
C MET A 138 -19.42 -0.22 17.65
N LYS A 139 -18.32 0.50 17.41
CA LYS A 139 -18.13 1.30 16.20
C LYS A 139 -17.30 0.52 15.18
N VAL A 140 -17.76 0.52 13.94
CA VAL A 140 -16.98 0.05 12.78
C VAL A 140 -16.70 1.26 11.90
N LEU A 141 -15.42 1.47 11.59
CA LEU A 141 -14.95 2.60 10.80
C LEU A 141 -14.65 2.12 9.38
N LEU A 142 -15.15 2.85 8.39
CA LEU A 142 -14.84 2.61 6.98
C LEU A 142 -14.10 3.83 6.41
N ASP A 143 -13.30 3.58 5.37
CA ASP A 143 -12.59 4.61 4.58
C ASP A 143 -11.83 5.62 5.45
N ASP A 144 -10.77 5.15 6.13
CA ASP A 144 -9.95 5.95 7.05
C ASP A 144 -10.75 6.70 8.14
N GLY A 145 -11.94 6.19 8.49
CA GLY A 145 -12.83 6.76 9.50
C GLY A 145 -13.78 7.84 8.97
N ALA A 146 -13.87 8.03 7.66
CA ALA A 146 -14.83 8.95 7.05
C ALA A 146 -16.29 8.53 7.31
N ILE A 147 -16.54 7.22 7.41
CA ILE A 147 -17.86 6.66 7.73
C ILE A 147 -17.77 5.88 9.04
N VAL A 148 -18.72 6.15 9.93
CA VAL A 148 -18.83 5.50 11.24
C VAL A 148 -20.14 4.74 11.32
N LEU A 149 -20.05 3.41 11.38
CA LEU A 149 -21.18 2.54 11.64
C LEU A 149 -21.28 2.23 13.13
N THR A 150 -22.48 1.91 13.59
CA THR A 150 -22.71 1.39 14.94
C THR A 150 -23.35 0.01 14.80
N VAL A 151 -22.75 -1.00 15.41
CA VAL A 151 -23.28 -2.37 15.37
C VAL A 151 -24.63 -2.40 16.08
N THR A 152 -25.67 -2.83 15.39
CA THR A 152 -27.03 -2.96 15.93
C THR A 152 -27.34 -4.39 16.35
N SER A 153 -26.91 -5.37 15.56
CA SER A 153 -27.06 -6.80 15.81
C SER A 153 -25.93 -7.58 15.14
N ILE A 154 -25.81 -8.86 15.51
CA ILE A 154 -24.86 -9.81 14.94
C ILE A 154 -25.62 -11.11 14.68
N GLU A 155 -25.46 -11.67 13.48
CA GLU A 155 -26.11 -12.90 13.04
C GLU A 155 -25.04 -13.86 12.47
N GLY A 156 -25.08 -15.15 12.85
CA GLY A 156 -24.09 -16.16 12.47
C GLY A 156 -23.25 -16.71 13.65
N GLU A 157 -22.53 -17.82 13.42
CA GLU A 157 -21.65 -18.54 14.39
C GLU A 157 -20.17 -18.59 13.97
#